data_AF-A0A517ZDE0-F1
#
_entry.id   AF-A0A517ZDE0-F1
#
_cell.length_a   1.000
_cell.length_b   1.000
_cell.length_c   1.000
_cell.angle_alpha   90.00
_cell.angle_beta   90.00
_cell.angle_gamma   90.00
#
_symmetry.space_group_name_H-M   'P 1'
#
loop_
_entity.id
_entity.type
_entity.pdbx_description
1 polymer ?
#
loop_
_entity_poly.entity_id
_entity_poly.type
_entity_poly.pdbx_seq_one_letter_code
_entity_poly.pdbx_strand_id
1 'polypeptide(L)'
;MSFHFEKLLVYQKPVVFADAVCRESEAFPRGYGFLCDQLNRAALSIAASIAEGNGRFTRRDRRNFFGIARSSVPTARRLAASAFAELVTGSVSRREMSRHLPAALRFAWFNRAAAAVISEVIC
;
A
#
# COMPACT_ATOMS: atom_id res chain seq x y z
N MET A 1 -13.44 -6.84 20.05
CA MET A 1 -13.28 -5.47 20.60
C MET A 1 -13.01 -4.55 19.42
N SER A 2 -13.66 -3.38 19.34
CA SER A 2 -13.40 -2.39 18.27
C SER A 2 -12.67 -1.20 18.86
N PHE A 3 -11.57 -0.80 18.24
CA PHE A 3 -10.82 0.38 18.65
C PHE A 3 -11.40 1.64 18.00
N HIS A 4 -11.38 2.77 18.72
CA HIS A 4 -11.96 4.03 18.21
C HIS A 4 -11.32 4.52 16.90
N PHE A 5 -10.04 4.23 16.68
CA PHE A 5 -9.34 4.63 15.46
C PHE A 5 -9.80 3.88 14.20
N GLU A 6 -10.44 2.71 14.35
CA GLU A 6 -10.95 1.91 13.23
C GLU A 6 -12.06 2.62 12.45
N LYS A 7 -12.73 3.60 13.09
CA LYS A 7 -13.78 4.42 12.48
C LYS A 7 -13.21 5.62 11.72
N LEU A 8 -11.92 5.91 11.83
CA LEU A 8 -11.31 7.05 11.16
C LEU A 8 -11.09 6.72 9.68
N LEU A 9 -11.56 7.61 8.80
CA LEU A 9 -11.31 7.50 7.35
C LEU A 9 -9.81 7.42 7.04
N VAL A 10 -9.00 8.16 7.80
CA VAL A 10 -7.54 8.17 7.69
C VAL A 10 -6.92 6.80 7.98
N TYR A 11 -7.58 5.93 8.75
CA TYR A 11 -7.14 4.57 9.04
C TYR A 11 -7.72 3.55 8.05
N GLN A 12 -9.00 3.69 7.70
CA GLN A 12 -9.68 2.75 6.79
C GLN A 12 -9.07 2.74 5.39
N LYS A 13 -8.67 3.91 4.86
CA LYS A 13 -8.11 4.00 3.52
C LYS A 13 -6.78 3.23 3.37
N PRO A 14 -5.79 3.40 4.27
CA PRO A 14 -4.58 2.56 4.28
C PRO A 14 -4.83 1.07 4.44
N VAL A 15 -5.86 0.66 5.20
CA VAL A 15 -6.21 -0.77 5.34
C VAL A 15 -6.70 -1.32 4.01
N VAL A 16 -7.66 -0.64 3.36
CA VAL A 16 -8.15 -1.05 2.03
C VAL A 16 -7.02 -1.06 0.99
N PHE A 17 -6.08 -0.11 1.09
CA PHE A 17 -4.88 -0.09 0.27
C PHE A 17 -4.00 -1.33 0.51
N ALA A 18 -3.70 -1.67 1.76
CA ALA A 18 -2.90 -2.83 2.10
C ALA A 18 -3.56 -4.14 1.65
N ASP A 19 -4.88 -4.30 1.83
CA ASP A 19 -5.61 -5.48 1.36
C ASP A 19 -5.56 -5.64 -0.16
N ALA A 20 -5.73 -4.53 -0.90
CA ALA A 20 -5.61 -4.54 -2.35
C ALA A 20 -4.19 -4.90 -2.79
N VAL A 21 -3.18 -4.34 -2.13
CA VAL A 21 -1.77 -4.64 -2.41
C VAL A 21 -1.48 -6.13 -2.18
N CYS A 22 -1.90 -6.69 -1.05
CA CYS A 22 -1.75 -8.10 -0.73
C CYS A 22 -2.41 -8.99 -1.80
N ARG A 23 -3.68 -8.72 -2.14
CA ARG A 23 -4.43 -9.52 -3.11
C ARG A 23 -3.79 -9.52 -4.50
N GLU A 24 -3.36 -8.35 -4.98
CA GLU A 24 -2.77 -8.25 -6.32
C GLU A 24 -1.31 -8.75 -6.33
N SER A 25 -0.62 -8.76 -5.17
CA SER A 25 0.73 -9.34 -5.03
C SER A 25 0.73 -10.88 -5.19
N GLU A 26 -0.41 -11.55 -5.01
CA GLU A 26 -0.56 -12.99 -5.25
C GLU A 26 -0.45 -13.35 -6.74
N ALA A 27 -0.72 -12.38 -7.62
CA ALA A 27 -0.65 -12.58 -9.07
C ALA A 27 0.79 -12.51 -9.61
N PHE A 28 1.78 -12.29 -8.75
CA PHE A 28 3.17 -12.15 -9.18
C PHE A 28 3.78 -13.49 -9.59
N PRO A 29 4.59 -13.53 -10.66
CA PRO A 29 5.27 -14.74 -11.07
C PRO A 29 6.25 -15.22 -10.00
N ARG A 30 6.52 -16.53 -10.02
CA ARG A 30 7.54 -17.14 -9.15
C ARG A 30 8.90 -16.46 -9.38
N GLY A 31 9.63 -16.22 -8.29
CA GLY A 31 10.92 -15.48 -8.30
C GLY A 31 10.82 -14.05 -7.79
N TYR A 32 9.61 -13.47 -7.73
CA TYR A 32 9.40 -12.09 -7.27
C TYR A 32 8.89 -11.97 -5.83
N GLY A 33 8.97 -13.04 -5.03
CA GLY A 33 8.51 -13.04 -3.64
C GLY A 33 9.13 -11.95 -2.77
N PHE A 34 10.38 -11.56 -3.07
CA PHE A 34 11.04 -10.45 -2.37
C PHE A 34 10.35 -9.10 -2.64
N LEU A 35 9.91 -8.82 -3.88
CA LEU A 35 9.18 -7.60 -4.20
C LEU A 35 7.79 -7.62 -3.55
N CYS A 36 7.11 -8.77 -3.57
CA CYS A 36 5.82 -8.92 -2.90
C CYS A 36 5.94 -8.64 -1.40
N ASP A 37 6.95 -9.21 -0.73
CA ASP A 37 7.21 -8.97 0.70
C ASP A 37 7.46 -7.48 0.98
N GLN A 38 8.37 -6.85 0.22
CA GLN A 38 8.69 -5.43 0.41
C GLN A 38 7.48 -4.54 0.18
N LEU A 39 6.69 -4.82 -0.87
CA LEU A 39 5.50 -4.07 -1.21
C LEU A 39 4.40 -4.24 -0.14
N ASN A 40 4.11 -5.46 0.29
CA ASN A 40 3.12 -5.75 1.32
C ASN A 40 3.50 -5.09 2.66
N ARG A 41 4.76 -5.19 3.06
CA ARG A 41 5.26 -4.56 4.29
C ARG A 41 5.17 -3.04 4.23
N ALA A 42 5.52 -2.44 3.10
CA ALA A 42 5.41 -0.99 2.91
C ALA A 42 3.96 -0.50 2.92
N ALA A 43 3.02 -1.29 2.40
CA ALA A 43 1.60 -0.95 2.44
C ALA A 43 1.02 -1.09 3.85
N LEU A 44 1.30 -2.19 4.53
CA LEU A 44 0.86 -2.45 5.91
C LEU A 44 1.43 -1.44 6.91
N SER A 45 2.66 -0.96 6.70
CA SER A 45 3.30 -0.01 7.62
C SER A 45 2.54 1.31 7.74
N ILE A 46 1.81 1.73 6.70
CA ILE A 46 1.01 2.97 6.72
C ILE A 46 -0.12 2.83 7.73
N ALA A 47 -0.91 1.75 7.64
CA ALA A 47 -2.01 1.47 8.56
C ALA A 47 -1.51 1.22 9.99
N ALA A 48 -0.43 0.45 10.13
CA ALA A 48 0.19 0.16 11.44
C ALA A 48 0.67 1.43 12.13
N SER A 49 1.34 2.33 11.42
CA SER A 49 1.82 3.60 11.97
C SER A 49 0.66 4.49 12.44
N ILE A 50 -0.48 4.49 11.73
CA ILE A 50 -1.66 5.27 12.14
C ILE A 50 -2.32 4.69 13.38
N ALA A 51 -2.46 3.36 13.46
CA ALA A 51 -2.98 2.69 14.65
C ALA A 51 -2.08 2.95 15.87
N GLU A 52 -0.76 2.78 15.68
CA GLU A 52 0.23 2.97 16.73
C GLU A 52 0.25 4.43 17.22
N GLY A 53 0.19 5.39 16.29
CA GLY A 53 0.02 6.81 16.60
C GLY A 53 -1.21 7.06 17.46
N ASN A 54 -2.38 6.54 17.08
CA ASN A 54 -3.61 6.68 17.87
C ASN A 54 -3.53 6.06 19.28
N GLY A 55 -2.66 5.07 19.48
CA GLY A 55 -2.36 4.50 20.79
C GLY A 55 -1.40 5.32 21.67
N ARG A 56 -0.76 6.38 21.15
CA ARG A 56 0.21 7.19 21.92
C ARG A 56 -0.47 8.29 22.74
N PHE A 57 -0.04 8.40 24.00
CA PHE A 57 -0.55 9.39 24.95
C PHE A 57 -0.13 10.83 24.60
N THR A 58 1.13 11.05 24.23
CA THR A 58 1.63 12.40 23.96
C THR A 58 1.33 12.85 22.53
N ARG A 59 1.12 14.16 22.36
CA ARG A 59 0.94 14.76 21.01
C ARG A 59 2.22 14.65 20.17
N ARG A 60 3.39 14.65 20.80
CA ARG A 60 4.69 14.54 20.11
C ARG A 60 4.85 13.17 19.47
N ASP A 61 4.60 12.11 20.23
CA ASP A 61 4.75 10.74 19.73
C ASP A 61 3.72 10.45 18.64
N ARG A 62 2.47 10.89 18.83
CA ARG A 62 1.42 10.84 17.79
C ARG A 62 1.91 11.42 16.46
N ARG A 63 2.46 12.63 16.49
CA ARG A 63 2.96 13.33 15.30
C ARG A 63 4.10 12.56 14.63
N ASN A 64 4.99 11.95 15.40
CA ASN A 64 6.09 11.15 14.85
C ASN A 64 5.56 9.96 14.04
N PHE A 65 4.61 9.20 14.60
CA PHE A 65 3.98 8.06 13.91
C PHE A 65 3.20 8.47 12.66
N PHE A 66 2.48 9.58 12.70
CA PHE A 66 1.82 10.11 11.50
C PHE A 66 2.83 10.59 10.45
N GLY A 67 3.98 11.13 10.87
CA GLY A 67 5.10 11.43 9.98
C GLY A 67 5.67 10.18 9.29
N ILE A 68 5.79 9.07 10.03
CA ILE A 68 6.25 7.78 9.49
C ILE A 68 5.21 7.20 8.50
N ALA A 69 3.92 7.28 8.84
CA ALA A 69 2.85 6.87 7.92
C ALA A 69 2.95 7.63 6.59
N ARG A 70 3.17 8.95 6.67
CA ARG A 70 3.33 9.84 5.51
C ARG A 70 4.57 9.50 4.68
N SER A 71 5.72 9.26 5.30
CA SER A 71 6.96 8.93 4.58
C SER A 71 6.96 7.53 3.96
N SER A 72 6.11 6.62 4.48
CA SER A 72 5.97 5.27 3.95
C SER A 72 5.20 5.21 2.63
N VAL A 73 4.31 6.17 2.35
CA VAL A 73 3.47 6.11 1.13
C VAL A 73 4.25 6.23 -0.18
N PRO A 74 5.20 7.17 -0.35
CA PRO A 74 6.05 7.21 -1.55
C PRO A 74 6.84 5.93 -1.76
N THR A 75 7.29 5.29 -0.68
CA THR A 75 8.03 4.02 -0.73
C THR A 75 7.14 2.88 -1.23
N ALA A 76 5.94 2.71 -0.65
CA ALA A 76 4.97 1.71 -1.11
C ALA A 76 4.61 1.93 -2.59
N ARG A 77 4.42 3.20 -2.99
CA ARG A 77 4.14 3.56 -4.39
C ARG A 77 5.29 3.22 -5.33
N ARG A 78 6.54 3.48 -4.93
CA ARG A 78 7.72 3.15 -5.73
C ARG A 78 7.87 1.64 -5.89
N LEU A 79 7.68 0.88 -4.82
CA LEU A 79 7.73 -0.58 -4.85
C LEU A 79 6.65 -1.16 -5.75
N ALA A 80 5.43 -0.63 -5.68
CA ALA A 80 4.34 -1.00 -6.59
C ALA A 80 4.70 -0.74 -8.06
N ALA A 81 5.31 0.41 -8.35
CA ALA A 81 5.71 0.75 -9.71
C ALA A 81 6.82 -0.17 -10.25
N SER A 82 7.82 -0.52 -9.43
CA SER A 82 8.84 -1.50 -9.84
C SER A 82 8.26 -2.89 -10.03
N ALA A 83 7.39 -3.31 -9.13
CA ALA A 83 6.71 -4.59 -9.20
C ALA A 83 5.85 -4.68 -10.48
N PHE A 84 5.23 -3.57 -10.88
CA PHE A 84 4.49 -3.48 -12.14
C PHE A 84 5.38 -3.47 -13.39
N ALA A 85 6.51 -2.74 -13.36
CA ALA A 85 7.45 -2.74 -14.47
C ALA A 85 7.92 -4.16 -14.78
N GLU A 86 8.26 -4.94 -13.75
CA GLU A 86 8.67 -6.34 -13.87
C GLU A 86 7.58 -7.25 -14.46
N LEU A 87 6.31 -7.03 -14.12
CA LEU A 87 5.19 -7.75 -14.74
C LEU A 87 5.06 -7.46 -16.25
N VAL A 88 5.46 -6.26 -16.69
CA VAL A 88 5.36 -5.82 -18.09
C VAL A 88 6.61 -6.18 -18.90
N THR A 89 7.80 -6.12 -18.29
CA THR A 89 9.10 -6.36 -18.96
C THR A 89 9.66 -7.77 -18.77
N GLY A 90 9.26 -8.48 -17.71
CA GLY A 90 9.59 -9.88 -17.52
C GLY A 90 8.99 -10.72 -18.65
N SER A 91 9.57 -11.89 -18.90
CA SER A 91 9.20 -12.89 -19.92
C SER A 91 7.79 -13.48 -19.78
N VAL A 92 6.84 -12.72 -19.25
CA VAL A 92 5.42 -13.03 -19.17
C VAL A 92 4.87 -13.04 -20.59
N SER A 93 4.46 -14.22 -21.05
CA SER A 93 3.84 -14.40 -22.37
C SER A 93 2.68 -13.42 -22.55
N ARG A 94 2.47 -12.94 -23.78
CA ARG A 94 1.37 -12.03 -24.16
C ARG A 94 -0.02 -12.54 -23.70
N ARG A 95 -0.17 -13.87 -23.49
CA ARG A 95 -1.37 -14.53 -22.95
C ARG A 95 -1.48 -14.53 -21.42
N GLU A 96 -0.37 -14.49 -20.68
CA GLU A 96 -0.39 -14.29 -19.23
C GLU A 96 -0.57 -12.80 -18.91
N MET A 97 0.03 -11.91 -19.71
CA MET A 97 -0.17 -10.46 -19.60
C MET A 97 -1.65 -10.07 -19.65
N SER A 98 -2.45 -10.69 -20.53
CA SER A 98 -3.89 -10.40 -20.62
C SER A 98 -4.69 -10.88 -19.39
N ARG A 99 -4.20 -11.87 -18.65
CA ARG A 99 -4.77 -12.31 -17.37
C ARG A 99 -4.43 -11.34 -16.23
N HIS A 100 -3.25 -10.71 -16.29
CA HIS A 100 -2.78 -9.73 -15.31
C HIS A 100 -3.17 -8.28 -15.66
N LEU A 101 -3.62 -7.99 -16.88
CA LEU A 101 -4.04 -6.65 -17.33
C LEU A 101 -5.17 -6.01 -16.48
N PRO A 102 -6.19 -6.76 -16.03
CA PRO A 102 -7.21 -6.21 -15.15
C PRO A 102 -6.64 -5.84 -13.78
N ALA A 103 -5.72 -6.65 -13.25
CA ALA A 103 -5.00 -6.40 -12.00
C ALA A 103 -4.13 -5.15 -12.12
N ALA A 104 -3.36 -5.06 -13.21
CA ALA A 104 -2.53 -3.92 -13.60
C ALA A 104 -3.30 -2.59 -13.67
N LEU A 105 -4.41 -2.58 -14.40
CA LEU A 105 -5.25 -1.39 -14.58
C LEU A 105 -5.96 -1.00 -13.27
N ARG A 106 -6.42 -1.99 -12.49
CA ARG A 106 -6.91 -1.75 -11.12
C ARG A 106 -5.82 -1.11 -10.28
N PHE A 107 -4.60 -1.64 -10.29
CA PHE A 107 -3.48 -1.12 -9.50
C PHE A 107 -3.06 0.28 -9.93
N ALA A 108 -3.01 0.58 -11.23
CA ALA A 108 -2.65 1.90 -11.75
C ALA A 108 -3.72 2.96 -11.44
N TRP A 109 -5.01 2.61 -11.56
CA TRP A 109 -6.12 3.44 -11.09
C TRP A 109 -6.07 3.62 -9.56
N PHE A 110 -5.74 2.56 -8.82
CA PHE A 110 -5.61 2.58 -7.37
C PHE A 110 -4.40 3.39 -6.89
N ASN A 111 -3.31 3.43 -7.66
CA ASN A 111 -2.14 4.26 -7.35
C ASN A 111 -2.47 5.76 -7.45
N ARG A 112 -3.42 6.11 -8.33
CA ARG A 112 -4.07 7.43 -8.37
C ARG A 112 -4.96 7.67 -7.14
N ALA A 113 -5.67 6.66 -6.67
CA ALA A 113 -6.47 6.74 -5.44
C ALA A 113 -5.60 6.80 -4.16
N ALA A 114 -4.44 6.13 -4.13
CA ALA A 114 -3.48 6.21 -3.05
C ALA A 114 -2.91 7.63 -2.90
N ALA A 115 -2.78 8.38 -4.00
CA ALA A 115 -2.46 9.81 -3.95
C ALA A 115 -3.53 10.64 -3.20
N ALA A 116 -4.79 10.20 -3.20
CA ALA A 116 -5.85 10.81 -2.38
C ALA A 116 -5.76 10.43 -0.89
N VAL A 117 -5.21 9.24 -0.57
CA VAL A 117 -4.85 8.88 0.82
C VAL A 117 -3.71 9.79 1.32
N ILE A 118 -2.72 10.06 0.46
CA ILE A 118 -1.61 10.97 0.75
C ILE A 118 -2.12 12.37 1.06
N SER A 119 -3.06 12.93 0.29
CA SER A 119 -3.55 14.30 0.52
C SER A 119 -4.32 14.47 1.83
N GLU A 120 -5.04 13.44 2.29
CA GLU A 120 -5.84 13.52 3.52
C GLU A 120 -5.07 13.18 4.80
N VAL A 121 -4.04 12.34 4.72
CA VAL A 121 -3.13 12.09 5.86
C VAL A 121 -2.21 13.30 6.10
N ILE A 122 -2.09 14.22 5.13
CA ILE A 122 -1.16 15.35 5.14
C ILE A 122 -1.74 16.65 5.74
N CYS A 123 -3.05 16.72 6.01
CA CYS A 123 -3.69 17.89 6.62
C CYS A 123 -4.08 17.66 8.09
#